data_AF-A0A1G5H5W9-F1
#
_entry.id   AF-A0A1G5H5W9-F1
#
_cell.length_a   1.000
_cell.length_b   1.000
_cell.length_c   1.000
_cell.angle_alpha   90.00
_cell.angle_beta   90.00
_cell.angle_gamma   90.00
#
_symmetry.space_group_name_H-M   'P 1'
#
loop_
_entity.id
_entity.type
_entity.pdbx_description
1 polymer ?
#
loop_
_entity_poly.entity_id
_entity_poly.type
_entity_poly.pdbx_seq_one_letter_code
_entity_poly.pdbx_strand_id
1 'polypeptide(L)' 'MNHDKIYEAFPMDVSTEDGKTDSSGFCLYLDCSLLAADGNQIEILTGNKDSARIIGGLTL' A
#
# COMPACT_ATOMS: atom_id res chain seq x y z
N MET A 1 -6.31 -14.90 -14.67
CA MET A 1 -5.76 -13.61 -15.11
C MET A 1 -5.13 -12.98 -13.87
N ASN A 2 -3.87 -12.54 -13.90
CA ASN A 2 -3.30 -11.81 -12.76
C ASN A 2 -4.08 -10.51 -12.61
N HIS A 3 -4.76 -10.36 -11.47
CA HIS A 3 -5.53 -9.16 -11.12
C HIS A 3 -4.68 -8.20 -10.28
N ASP A 4 -3.36 -8.27 -10.39
CA ASP A 4 -2.44 -7.41 -9.65
C ASP A 4 -2.73 -5.96 -10.04
N LYS A 5 -3.25 -5.19 -9.09
CA LYS A 5 -3.54 -3.76 -9.27
C LYS A 5 -2.42 -2.95 -8.65
N ILE A 6 -1.85 -2.06 -9.43
CA ILE A 6 -0.86 -1.09 -8.96
C ILE A 6 -1.62 0.17 -8.54
N TYR A 7 -1.40 0.60 -7.30
CA TYR A 7 -1.90 1.85 -6.77
C TYR A 7 -0.72 2.78 -6.55
N GLU A 8 -0.77 3.97 -7.14
CA GLU A 8 0.23 5.01 -6.91
C GLU A 8 -0.22 5.86 -5.71
N ALA A 9 0.68 6.02 -4.74
CA ALA A 9 0.46 6.87 -3.58
C ALA A 9 1.59 7.90 -3.49
N PHE A 10 1.22 9.14 -3.18
CA PHE A 10 2.18 10.20 -2.88
C PHE A 10 2.33 10.30 -1.35
N PRO A 11 3.55 10.50 -0.83
CA PRO A 11 3.75 10.69 0.60
C PRO A 11 2.92 11.87 1.10
N MET A 12 2.19 11.67 2.19
CA MET A 12 1.41 12.71 2.87
C MET A 12 1.62 12.61 4.38
N ASP A 13 1.32 13.71 5.08
CA ASP A 13 1.21 13.68 6.53
C ASP A 13 -0.05 12.89 6.92
N VAL A 14 0.11 11.81 7.67
CA VAL A 14 -1.01 10.94 8.07
C VAL A 14 -1.17 10.99 9.59
N SER A 15 -2.39 11.20 10.07
CA SER A 15 -2.69 11.07 11.51
C SER A 15 -2.82 9.60 11.89
N THR A 16 -2.06 9.17 12.88
CA THR A 16 -2.13 7.82 13.45
C THR A 16 -3.21 7.75 14.54
N GLU A 17 -3.61 6.53 14.91
CA GLU A 17 -4.66 6.31 15.93
C GLU A 17 -4.31 6.91 17.31
N ASP A 18 -3.02 7.02 17.64
CA ASP A 18 -2.52 7.65 18.86
C ASP A 18 -2.41 9.19 18.77
N GLY A 19 -2.94 9.78 17.69
CA GLY A 19 -2.99 11.23 17.49
C GLY A 19 -1.65 11.86 17.08
N LYS A 20 -0.65 11.06 16.74
CA LYS A 20 0.61 11.55 16.16
C LYS A 20 0.46 11.77 14.66
N THR A 21 1.37 12.55 14.10
CA THR A 21 1.51 12.71 12.65
C THR A 21 2.70 11.89 12.18
N ASP A 22 2.46 10.96 11.26
CA ASP A 22 3.52 10.30 10.50
C ASP A 22 3.82 11.13 9.24
N SER A 23 4.98 11.77 9.23
CA SER A 23 5.43 12.59 8.12
C SER A 23 6.06 11.70 7.05
N SER A 24 5.44 11.67 5.86
CA SER A 24 5.76 10.80 4.70
C SER A 24 5.07 9.43 4.69
N GLY A 25 3.97 9.28 5.42
CA GLY A 25 3.10 8.10 5.30
C GLY A 25 2.24 8.12 4.03
N PHE A 26 1.37 7.13 3.88
CA PHE A 26 0.32 7.11 2.86
C PHE A 26 -0.90 6.33 3.37
N CYS A 27 -2.06 6.56 2.75
CA CYS A 27 -3.28 5.82 3.02
C CYS A 27 -3.76 5.13 1.75
N LEU A 28 -4.07 3.84 1.83
CA LEU A 28 -4.59 3.03 0.73
C LEU A 28 -5.99 2.54 1.08
N TYR A 29 -6.98 2.94 0.28
CA TYR A 29 -8.35 2.44 0.37
C TYR A 29 -8.54 1.33 -0.67
N LEU A 30 -8.83 0.13 -0.18
CA LEU A 30 -9.09 -1.03 -1.02
C LEU A 30 -10.60 -1.31 -1.09
N ASP A 31 -11.10 -1.56 -2.30
CA ASP A 31 -12.47 -2.00 -2.51
C ASP A 31 -12.60 -3.45 -2.02
N CYS A 32 -13.46 -3.65 -1.00
CA CYS A 32 -13.66 -4.96 -0.37
C CYS A 32 -14.20 -6.02 -1.34
N SER A 33 -14.86 -5.61 -2.44
CA SER A 33 -15.33 -6.56 -3.46
C SER A 33 -14.20 -7.18 -4.28
N LEU A 34 -13.00 -6.61 -4.21
CA LEU A 34 -11.80 -7.07 -4.92
C LEU A 34 -10.87 -7.90 -4.04
N LEU A 35 -11.12 -7.96 -2.74
CA LEU A 35 -10.31 -8.72 -1.79
C LEU A 35 -10.77 -10.18 -1.75
N ALA A 36 -9.81 -11.11 -1.76
CA ALA A 36 -10.06 -12.50 -1.42
C ALA A 36 -10.46 -12.60 0.06
N ALA A 37 -11.14 -13.70 0.42
CA ALA A 37 -11.50 -13.97 1.81
C ALA A 37 -10.27 -14.14 2.71
N ASP A 38 -9.15 -14.59 2.15
CA ASP A 38 -7.86 -14.77 2.81
C ASP A 38 -6.69 -14.62 1.81
N GLY A 39 -5.50 -14.38 2.35
CA GLY A 39 -4.25 -14.44 1.57
C GLY A 39 -4.01 -13.26 0.64
N ASN A 40 -4.65 -12.12 0.88
CA ASN A 40 -4.38 -10.90 0.11
C ASN A 40 -2.97 -10.41 0.43
N GLN A 41 -2.13 -10.28 -0.58
CA GLN A 41 -0.76 -9.78 -0.43
C GLN A 41 -0.68 -8.35 -0.94
N ILE A 42 -0.13 -7.47 -0.11
CA ILE A 42 0.19 -6.09 -0.46
C ILE A 42 1.70 -5.93 -0.39
N GLU A 43 2.31 -5.45 -1.45
CA GLU A 43 3.72 -5.09 -1.50
C GLU A 43 3.87 -3.59 -1.68
N ILE A 44 4.79 -2.99 -0.92
CA ILE A 44 5.12 -1.56 -1.02
C ILE A 44 6.42 -1.46 -1.82
N LEU A 45 6.36 -0.80 -2.97
CA LEU A 45 7.51 -0.59 -3.85
C LEU A 45 7.93 0.87 -3.86
N THR A 46 9.24 1.12 -3.95
CA THR A 46 9.82 2.45 -4.20
C THR A 46 10.79 2.40 -5.39
N GLY A 47 10.89 3.50 -6.14
CA GLY A 47 11.69 3.59 -7.37
C GLY A 47 10.83 3.88 -8.60
N ASN A 48 11.43 3.77 -9.78
CA ASN A 48 10.72 3.91 -11.04
C ASN A 48 10.35 2.53 -11.62
N LYS A 49 9.60 2.52 -12.73
CA LYS A 49 9.14 1.29 -13.40
C LYS A 49 10.27 0.29 -13.73
N ASP A 50 11.48 0.79 -13.98
CA ASP A 50 12.63 -0.03 -14.38
C ASP A 50 13.52 -0.44 -13.18
N SER A 51 13.30 0.14 -12.00
CA SER A 51 14.18 -0.03 -10.84
C SER A 51 13.44 -0.05 -9.49
N ALA A 52 12.21 -0.55 -9.48
CA ALA A 52 11.41 -0.66 -8.26
C ALA A 52 12.03 -1.65 -7.28
N ARG A 53 11.97 -1.33 -5.98
CA ARG A 53 12.41 -2.20 -4.88
C ARG A 53 11.29 -2.35 -3.88
N ILE A 54 11.07 -3.58 -3.41
CA ILE A 54 10.14 -3.85 -2.32
C ILE A 54 10.77 -3.35 -1.02
N ILE A 55 10.02 -2.52 -0.28
CA ILE A 55 10.44 -1.96 1.02
C ILE A 55 9.57 -2.44 2.18
N GLY A 56 8.49 -3.15 1.89
CA GLY A 56 7.62 -3.73 2.88
C GLY A 56 6.52 -4.57 2.24
N GLY A 57 5.87 -5.39 3.05
CA GLY A 57 4.73 -6.18 2.63
C GLY A 57 3.79 -6.45 3.79
N LEU A 58 2.53 -6.70 3.47
CA LEU A 58 1.46 -7.00 4.41
C LEU A 58 0.57 -8.10 3.84
N THR A 59 0.22 -9.07 4.68
CA THR A 59 -0.86 -10.03 4.40
C THR A 59 -2.09 -9.59 5.18
N LEU A 60 -3.23 -9.46 4.48
CA LEU A 60 -4.54 -9.20 5.09
C LEU A 60 -5.34 -10.49 5.26
#